data_AF-A0A3D4SXP7-F1
#
_entry.id   AF-A0A3D4SXP7-F1
#
_cell.length_a   1.000
_cell.length_b   1.000
_cell.length_c   1.000
_cell.angle_alpha   90.00
_cell.angle_beta   90.00
_cell.angle_gamma   90.00
#
_symmetry.space_group_name_H-M   'P 1'
#
loop_
_entity.id
_entity.type
_entity.pdbx_description
1 polymer ?
#
loop_
_entity_poly.entity_id
_entity_poly.type
_entity_poly.pdbx_seq_one_letter_code
_entity_poly.pdbx_strand_id
1 'polypeptide(L)' 'MNNGKITDPLERKLAAQTAVNATRGTRTVLPRWVYELAGAPVPDEATDELQRVPPEGSLF' A
#
# COMPACT_ATOMS: atom_id res chain seq x y z
N MET A 1 12.69 24.02 5.61
CA MET A 1 11.90 22.98 4.90
C MET A 1 11.94 21.74 5.77
N ASN A 2 10.88 21.45 6.53
CA ASN A 2 10.81 20.22 7.31
C ASN A 2 10.52 19.09 6.32
N ASN A 3 11.52 18.25 6.05
CA ASN A 3 11.30 16.98 5.36
C ASN A 3 10.38 16.16 6.26
N GLY A 4 9.07 16.26 6.04
CA GLY A 4 7.99 15.65 6.83
C GLY A 4 8.02 14.13 6.77
N LYS A 5 9.10 13.52 7.23
CA LYS A 5 9.13 12.11 7.59
C LYS A 5 8.17 11.98 8.75
N ILE A 6 7.06 11.30 8.51
CA ILE A 6 6.16 10.84 9.56
C ILE A 6 7.00 9.93 10.45
N THR A 7 7.52 10.46 11.56
CA THR A 7 8.37 9.73 12.51
C THR A 7 7.53 9.08 13.61
N ASP A 8 6.29 9.53 13.80
CA ASP A 8 5.38 8.97 14.79
C ASP A 8 4.81 7.61 14.31
N PRO A 9 4.99 6.52 15.07
CA PRO A 9 4.48 5.20 14.71
C PRO A 9 2.96 5.15 14.49
N LEU A 10 2.18 5.93 15.22
CA LEU A 10 0.72 6.00 15.10
C LEU A 10 0.33 6.68 13.78
N GLU A 11 0.96 7.80 13.45
CA GLU A 11 0.71 8.49 12.19
C GLU A 11 1.10 7.61 10.98
N ARG A 12 2.19 6.84 11.09
CA ARG A 12 2.59 5.87 10.06
C ARG A 12 1.55 4.76 9.85
N LYS A 13 0.99 4.24 10.95
CA LYS A 13 -0.07 3.24 10.90
C LYS A 13 -1.36 3.80 10.28
N LEU A 14 -1.76 5.01 10.65
CA LEU A 14 -2.93 5.68 10.08
C LEU A 14 -2.76 5.91 8.57
N ALA A 15 -1.59 6.41 8.15
CA ALA A 15 -1.29 6.60 6.73
C ALA A 15 -1.35 5.27 5.95
N ALA A 16 -0.83 4.19 6.52
CA ALA A 16 -0.90 2.85 5.92
C ALA A 16 -2.34 2.34 5.81
N GLN A 17 -3.16 2.51 6.86
CA GLN A 17 -4.58 2.16 6.82
C GLN A 17 -5.35 2.96 5.77
N THR A 18 -5.10 4.26 5.67
CA THR A 18 -5.69 5.12 4.63
C THR A 18 -5.29 4.64 3.23
N ALA A 19 -4.02 4.28 3.02
CA ALA A 19 -3.56 3.74 1.74
C ALA A 19 -4.29 2.45 1.37
N VAL A 20 -4.34 1.46 2.30
CA VAL A 20 -5.04 0.19 2.10
C VAL A 20 -6.52 0.41 1.79
N ASN A 21 -7.17 1.36 2.47
CA ASN A 21 -8.58 1.67 2.21
C ASN A 21 -8.79 2.37 0.87
N ALA A 22 -7.91 3.30 0.49
CA ALA A 22 -7.99 4.01 -0.79
C ALA A 22 -7.78 3.07 -1.99
N THR A 23 -7.03 1.99 -1.82
CA THR A 23 -6.83 1.00 -2.89
C THR A 23 -7.93 -0.04 -2.97
N ARG A 24 -8.89 -0.09 -2.03
CA ARG A 24 -10.04 -1.00 -2.12
C ARG A 24 -10.84 -0.74 -3.38
N GLY A 25 -11.06 -1.78 -4.18
CA GLY A 25 -11.76 -1.67 -5.46
C GLY A 25 -10.90 -1.12 -6.61
N THR A 26 -9.62 -0.82 -6.34
CA THR A 26 -8.64 -0.56 -7.40
C THR A 26 -7.85 -1.85 -7.70
N ARG A 27 -7.26 -1.94 -8.89
CA ARG A 27 -6.30 -3.01 -9.24
C ARG A 27 -4.88 -2.68 -8.77
N THR A 28 -4.71 -1.84 -7.76
CA THR A 28 -3.38 -1.49 -7.24
C THR A 28 -3.06 -2.36 -6.05
N VAL A 29 -1.94 -3.09 -6.12
CA VAL A 29 -1.42 -3.85 -4.99
C VAL A 29 -0.34 -3.01 -4.31
N LEU A 30 -0.58 -2.68 -3.04
CA LEU A 30 0.39 -1.91 -2.27
C LEU A 30 1.59 -2.79 -1.90
N PRO A 31 2.72 -2.19 -1.52
CA PRO A 31 3.82 -2.94 -0.96
C PRO A 31 3.40 -3.72 0.30
N ARG A 32 3.99 -4.89 0.50
CA ARG A 32 3.78 -5.76 1.66
C ARG A 32 3.86 -5.01 2.99
N TRP A 33 4.89 -4.19 3.16
CA TRP A 33 5.12 -3.42 4.39
C TRP A 33 3.96 -2.48 4.74
N VAL A 34 3.16 -2.03 3.76
CA VAL A 34 2.01 -1.16 4.00
C VAL A 34 0.89 -1.94 4.68
N TYR A 35 0.61 -3.17 4.22
CA TYR A 35 -0.40 -4.04 4.84
C TYR A 35 0.01 -4.46 6.24
N GLU A 36 1.28 -4.86 6.42
CA GLU A 36 1.83 -5.24 7.73
C GLU A 36 1.75 -4.07 8.73
N LEU A 37 2.14 -2.87 8.30
CA LEU A 37 2.05 -1.65 9.11
C LEU A 37 0.60 -1.27 9.46
N ALA A 38 -0.34 -1.47 8.52
CA ALA A 38 -1.75 -1.23 8.74
C ALA A 38 -2.41 -2.26 9.67
N GLY A 39 -1.80 -3.44 9.84
CA GLY A 39 -2.41 -4.60 10.49
C GLY A 39 -3.51 -5.24 9.66
N ALA A 40 -3.42 -5.14 8.33
CA ALA A 40 -4.37 -5.70 7.38
C ALA A 40 -3.87 -7.04 6.80
N PRO A 41 -4.77 -7.91 6.31
CA PRO A 41 -4.37 -9.11 5.57
C PRO A 41 -3.47 -8.73 4.38
N VAL A 42 -2.36 -9.45 4.23
CA VAL A 42 -1.40 -9.26 3.14
C VAL A 42 -1.81 -10.14 1.95
N PRO A 43 -2.07 -9.58 0.76
CA PRO A 43 -2.31 -10.38 -0.46
C PRO A 43 -1.06 -11.16 -0.88
N ASP A 44 -1.23 -12.34 -1.49
CA ASP A 44 -0.10 -13.17 -1.97
C ASP A 44 0.75 -12.46 -3.03
N GLU A 45 0.13 -11.57 -3.80
CA GLU A 45 0.78 -10.78 -4.85
C GLU A 45 1.55 -9.56 -4.31
N ALA A 46 1.44 -9.23 -3.02
CA ALA A 46 2.10 -8.08 -2.45
C ALA A 46 3.61 -8.33 -2.26
N THR A 47 4.43 -7.52 -2.94
CA THR A 47 5.90 -7.53 -2.82
C THR A 47 6.41 -6.35 -2.01
N ASP A 48 7.71 -6.28 -1.73
CA ASP A 48 8.33 -5.13 -1.07
C ASP A 48 8.22 -3.82 -1.88
N GLU A 49 8.01 -3.92 -3.20
CA GLU A 49 7.80 -2.80 -4.10
C GLU A 49 6.32 -2.58 -4.45
N LEU A 50 5.99 -1.35 -4.84
CA LEU A 50 4.64 -0.98 -5.28
C LEU A 50 4.36 -1.62 -6.64
N GLN A 51 3.37 -2.50 -6.70
CA GLN A 51 2.95 -3.11 -7.95
C GLN A 51 1.75 -2.38 -8.54
N ARG A 52 1.91 -1.88 -9.78
CA ARG A 52 0.76 -1.58 -10.62
C ARG A 52 0.38 -2.85 -11.33
N VAL A 53 -0.73 -3.47 -10.95
CA VAL A 53 -1.28 -4.53 -11.78
C VAL A 53 -1.73 -3.85 -13.08
N PRO A 54 -1.20 -4.26 -14.26
CA PRO A 54 -1.74 -3.77 -15.51
C PRO A 54 -3.23 -4.14 -15.55
N PRO A 55 -4.10 -3.30 -16.12
CA PRO A 55 -5.50 -3.68 -16.28
C PRO A 55 -5.54 -5.00 -17.04
N GLU A 56 -6.21 -6.01 -16.48
CA GLU A 56 -6.48 -7.27 -17.20
C GLU A 56 -6.97 -6.92 -18.61
N GLY A 57 -6.14 -7.23 -19.60
CA GLY A 57 -6.37 -6.82 -20.99
C GLY A 57 -5.14 -6.30 -21.75
N SER A 58 -4.00 -5.99 -21.12
CA SER A 58 -2.75 -5.76 -21.87
C SER A 58 -2.09 -7.07 -22.26
N LEU A 59 -2.75 -7.81 -23.16
CA LEU A 59 -2.10 -8.79 -24.03
C LEU A 59 -1.55 -8.00 -25.22
N PHE A 60 -0.23 -7.81 -25.26
CA PHE A 60 0.50 -7.57 -26.50
C PHE A 60 1.45 -8.74 -26.72
#